data_AF-A0A4P2VHK9-F1
#
_entry.id   AF-A0A4P2VHK9-F1
#
_cell.length_a   1.000
_cell.length_b   1.000
_cell.length_c   1.000
_cell.angle_alpha   90.00
_cell.angle_beta   90.00
_cell.angle_gamma   90.00
#
_symmetry.space_group_name_H-M   'P 1'
#
loop_
_entity.id
_entity.type
_entity.pdbx_description
1 polymer ?
#
loop_
_entity_poly.entity_id
_entity_poly.type
_entity_poly.pdbx_seq_one_letter_code
_entity_poly.pdbx_strand_id
1 'polypeptide(L)'
;MPYYLPTIAALDVVSAVVALAVAYVAYRYNRLLSGSVPAFLGLSFSLLGLGLLLQGVLAALLFVHPGLEYARLFMVSSYLYLLLQIAAYLVLAVGYTGITYSSSVGAELASLAPALAWIGVRGGTPLALVPITIRRAFLMDPTFFDAVQLISIILLALIVFDAVQLRSHASFSGLVLGAFSLMLMGHVAMLAYPMGFLNYYLVGSVLRFLGFALLLIFLLRGRHVA
;
A
#
# COMPACT_ATOMS: atom_id res chain seq x y z
N MET A 1 -8.82 22.17 7.44
CA MET A 1 -8.16 20.86 7.65
C MET A 1 -9.04 19.77 8.29
N PRO A 2 -10.01 20.04 9.21
CA PRO A 2 -10.84 18.96 9.77
C PRO A 2 -11.90 18.36 8.80
N TYR A 3 -12.22 19.05 7.70
CA TYR A 3 -13.28 18.62 6.78
C TYR A 3 -12.99 17.37 5.94
N TYR A 4 -11.72 17.09 5.59
CA TYR A 4 -11.36 15.94 4.74
C TYR A 4 -11.04 14.67 5.53
N LEU A 5 -10.75 14.82 6.82
CA LEU A 5 -10.37 13.71 7.69
C LEU A 5 -11.45 12.61 7.80
N PRO A 6 -12.77 12.92 7.94
CA PRO A 6 -13.80 11.87 7.93
C PRO A 6 -13.92 11.18 6.57
N THR A 7 -13.75 11.93 5.46
CA THR A 7 -13.79 11.34 4.11
C THR A 7 -12.61 10.39 3.88
N ILE A 8 -11.41 10.79 4.29
CA ILE A 8 -10.21 9.95 4.21
C ILE A 8 -10.36 8.73 5.12
N ALA A 9 -10.85 8.91 6.34
CA ALA A 9 -11.09 7.80 7.27
C ALA A 9 -12.07 6.78 6.69
N ALA A 10 -13.20 7.24 6.14
CA ALA A 10 -14.18 6.37 5.49
C ALA A 10 -13.58 5.65 4.28
N LEU A 11 -12.84 6.37 3.43
CA LEU A 11 -12.19 5.80 2.25
C LEU A 11 -11.13 4.76 2.64
N ASP A 12 -10.32 5.01 3.66
CA ASP A 12 -9.32 4.08 4.18
C ASP A 12 -9.97 2.82 4.75
N VAL A 13 -11.03 2.95 5.54
CA VAL A 13 -11.78 1.80 6.09
C VAL A 13 -12.43 0.98 4.97
N VAL A 14 -13.08 1.62 4.00
CA VAL A 14 -13.71 0.91 2.88
C VAL A 14 -12.66 0.24 2.01
N SER A 15 -11.54 0.91 1.75
CA SER A 15 -10.39 0.33 1.03
C SER A 15 -9.78 -0.85 1.78
N ALA A 16 -9.72 -0.78 3.11
CA ALA A 16 -9.26 -1.87 3.95
C ALA A 16 -10.16 -3.10 3.82
N VAL A 17 -11.48 -2.91 3.89
CA VAL A 17 -12.45 -4.00 3.73
C VAL A 17 -12.30 -4.66 2.35
N VAL A 18 -12.17 -3.87 1.28
CA VAL A 18 -11.96 -4.40 -0.07
C VAL A 18 -10.62 -5.14 -0.16
N ALA A 19 -9.54 -4.60 0.38
CA ALA A 19 -8.24 -5.25 0.38
C ALA A 19 -8.25 -6.57 1.16
N LEU A 20 -8.88 -6.61 2.34
CA LEU A 20 -9.04 -7.85 3.11
C LEU A 20 -9.93 -8.87 2.38
N ALA A 21 -10.94 -8.42 1.63
CA ALA A 21 -11.73 -9.30 0.78
C ALA A 21 -10.90 -9.90 -0.37
N VAL A 22 -10.04 -9.09 -1.03
CA VAL A 22 -9.07 -9.57 -2.02
C VAL A 22 -8.17 -10.64 -1.40
N ALA A 23 -7.63 -10.36 -0.21
CA ALA A 23 -6.76 -11.28 0.51
C ALA A 23 -7.45 -12.61 0.83
N TYR A 24 -8.68 -12.56 1.35
CA TYR A 24 -9.48 -13.73 1.67
C TYR A 24 -9.77 -14.59 0.43
N VAL A 25 -10.19 -13.95 -0.68
CA VAL A 25 -10.49 -14.67 -1.92
C VAL A 25 -9.21 -15.29 -2.51
N ALA A 26 -8.08 -14.57 -2.48
CA ALA A 26 -6.79 -15.08 -2.94
C ALA A 26 -6.31 -16.27 -2.09
N TYR A 27 -6.46 -16.21 -0.76
CA TYR A 27 -6.18 -17.32 0.14
C TYR A 27 -7.04 -18.56 -0.18
N ARG A 28 -8.34 -18.34 -0.43
CA ARG A 28 -9.25 -19.43 -0.82
C ARG A 28 -8.80 -20.09 -2.13
N TYR A 29 -8.34 -19.32 -3.12
CA TYR A 29 -7.81 -19.87 -4.36
C TYR A 29 -6.49 -20.61 -4.19
N ASN A 30 -5.60 -20.11 -3.35
CA ASN A 30 -4.33 -20.80 -3.06
C ASN A 30 -4.58 -22.23 -2.56
N ARG A 31 -5.60 -22.41 -1.70
CA ARG A 31 -5.98 -23.72 -1.19
C ARG A 31 -6.51 -24.67 -2.26
N LEU A 32 -7.03 -24.15 -3.38
CA LEU A 32 -7.65 -24.94 -4.45
C LEU A 32 -6.70 -25.23 -5.61
N LEU A 33 -5.82 -24.29 -5.95
CA LEU A 33 -4.99 -24.34 -7.17
C LEU A 33 -3.48 -24.46 -6.90
N SER A 34 -3.06 -24.52 -5.63
CA SER A 34 -1.67 -24.76 -5.18
C SER A 34 -0.60 -23.91 -5.89
N GLY A 35 -0.97 -22.69 -6.30
CA GLY A 35 -0.08 -21.76 -7.01
C GLY A 35 0.56 -20.76 -6.05
N SER A 36 1.77 -20.30 -6.38
CA SER A 36 2.48 -19.29 -5.57
C SER A 36 1.84 -17.89 -5.66
N VAL A 37 1.24 -17.52 -6.80
CA VAL A 37 0.69 -16.17 -7.05
C VAL A 37 -0.44 -15.77 -6.08
N PRO A 38 -1.47 -16.62 -5.86
CA PRO A 38 -2.55 -16.28 -4.93
C PRO A 38 -2.07 -16.16 -3.48
N ALA A 39 -0.99 -16.85 -3.10
CA ALA A 39 -0.39 -16.71 -1.77
C ALA A 39 0.24 -15.32 -1.57
N PHE A 40 1.02 -14.84 -2.55
CA PHE A 40 1.60 -13.49 -2.51
C PHE A 40 0.53 -12.40 -2.54
N LEU A 41 -0.49 -12.53 -3.39
CA LEU A 41 -1.65 -11.63 -3.38
C LEU A 41 -2.35 -11.64 -2.02
N GLY A 42 -2.59 -12.82 -1.45
CA GLY A 42 -3.20 -12.97 -0.13
C GLY A 42 -2.44 -12.23 0.97
N LEU A 43 -1.13 -12.46 1.07
CA LEU A 43 -0.28 -11.83 2.07
C LEU A 43 -0.21 -10.31 1.90
N SER A 44 0.10 -9.83 0.68
CA SER A 44 0.24 -8.40 0.41
C SER A 44 -1.03 -7.61 0.68
N PHE A 45 -2.19 -8.13 0.23
CA PHE A 45 -3.47 -7.47 0.47
C PHE A 45 -3.93 -7.56 1.94
N SER A 46 -3.48 -8.56 2.69
CA SER A 46 -3.68 -8.61 4.15
C SER A 46 -2.90 -7.48 4.83
N LEU A 47 -1.63 -7.26 4.46
CA LEU A 47 -0.81 -6.18 5.03
C LEU A 47 -1.38 -4.80 4.70
N LEU A 48 -1.77 -4.57 3.44
CA LEU A 48 -2.42 -3.32 3.01
C LEU A 48 -3.75 -3.10 3.74
N GLY A 49 -4.58 -4.14 3.82
CA GLY A 49 -5.90 -4.08 4.44
C GLY A 49 -5.82 -3.79 5.94
N LEU A 50 -4.96 -4.50 6.68
CA LEU A 50 -4.79 -4.27 8.12
C LEU A 50 -4.23 -2.88 8.42
N GLY A 51 -3.26 -2.42 7.63
CA GLY A 51 -2.69 -1.08 7.80
C GLY A 51 -3.70 0.03 7.54
N LEU A 52 -4.48 -0.08 6.45
CA LEU A 52 -5.57 0.85 6.14
C LEU A 52 -6.69 0.83 7.18
N LEU A 53 -7.05 -0.35 7.70
CA LEU A 53 -8.09 -0.47 8.71
C LEU A 53 -7.69 0.27 9.97
N LEU A 54 -6.46 0.02 10.46
CA LEU A 54 -5.92 0.68 11.64
C LEU A 54 -5.85 2.20 11.45
N GLN A 55 -5.29 2.65 10.32
CA GLN A 55 -5.19 4.07 10.01
C GLN A 55 -6.56 4.74 9.90
N GLY A 56 -7.51 4.14 9.19
CA GLY A 56 -8.85 4.68 8.98
C GLY A 56 -9.65 4.76 10.29
N VAL A 57 -9.56 3.73 11.15
CA VAL A 57 -10.20 3.74 12.48
C VAL A 57 -9.60 4.83 13.37
N LEU A 58 -8.27 4.96 13.40
CA LEU A 58 -7.62 6.00 14.21
C LEU A 58 -7.85 7.41 13.67
N ALA A 59 -8.00 7.58 12.35
CA ALA A 59 -8.45 8.83 11.75
C ALA A 59 -9.86 9.18 12.23
N ALA A 60 -10.80 8.22 12.17
CA ALA A 60 -12.17 8.44 12.66
C ALA A 60 -12.19 8.79 14.16
N LEU A 61 -11.41 8.09 14.98
CA LEU A 61 -11.29 8.38 16.41
C LEU A 61 -10.70 9.76 16.67
N LEU A 62 -9.68 10.18 15.92
CA LEU A 62 -9.12 11.53 16.03
C LEU A 62 -10.11 12.62 15.64
N PHE A 63 -10.98 12.36 14.67
CA PHE A 63 -12.06 13.27 14.30
C PHE A 63 -13.08 13.43 15.43
N VAL A 64 -13.52 12.31 16.02
CA VAL A 64 -14.51 12.31 17.12
C VAL A 64 -13.92 12.86 18.42
N HIS A 65 -12.66 12.55 18.70
CA HIS A 65 -11.93 12.94 19.90
C HIS A 65 -10.63 13.68 19.52
N PRO A 66 -10.69 14.99 19.26
CA PRO A 66 -9.54 15.79 18.86
C PRO A 66 -8.60 16.05 20.06
N GLY A 67 -7.89 15.01 20.48
CA GLY A 67 -6.91 15.02 21.57
C GLY A 67 -5.50 14.72 21.08
N LEU A 68 -4.49 15.18 21.83
CA LEU A 68 -3.08 14.97 21.50
C LEU A 68 -2.68 13.49 21.47
N GLU A 69 -3.30 12.66 22.31
CA GLU A 69 -3.06 11.22 22.37
C GLU A 69 -3.52 10.53 21.08
N TYR A 70 -4.74 10.82 20.64
CA TYR A 70 -5.28 10.31 19.37
C TYR A 70 -4.49 10.80 18.17
N ALA A 71 -3.99 12.05 18.20
CA ALA A 71 -3.14 12.57 17.14
C ALA A 71 -1.80 11.81 17.05
N ARG A 72 -1.19 11.48 18.20
CA ARG A 72 0.03 10.63 18.23
C ARG A 72 -0.25 9.22 17.73
N LEU A 73 -1.36 8.61 18.14
CA LEU A 73 -1.73 7.27 17.67
C LEU A 73 -1.96 7.25 16.15
N PHE A 74 -2.70 8.22 15.62
CA PHE A 74 -2.92 8.36 14.18
C PHE A 74 -1.61 8.57 13.40
N MET A 75 -0.69 9.38 13.95
CA MET A 75 0.63 9.57 13.37
C MET A 75 1.41 8.23 13.31
N VAL A 76 1.51 7.52 14.43
CA VAL A 76 2.21 6.22 14.50
C VAL A 76 1.57 5.20 13.55
N SER A 77 0.25 5.12 13.49
CA SER A 77 -0.43 4.21 12.55
C SER A 77 -0.20 4.58 11.10
N SER A 78 -0.09 5.87 10.78
CA SER A 78 0.21 6.31 9.41
C SER A 78 1.62 5.85 9.00
N TYR A 79 2.62 6.01 9.87
CA TYR A 79 3.97 5.50 9.62
C TYR A 79 3.99 3.98 9.46
N LEU A 80 3.29 3.27 10.35
CA LEU A 80 3.17 1.82 10.29
C LEU A 80 2.52 1.37 8.97
N TYR A 81 1.45 2.05 8.54
CA TYR A 81 0.79 1.76 7.28
C TYR A 81 1.73 1.94 6.09
N LEU A 82 2.49 3.03 6.03
CA LEU A 82 3.47 3.26 4.96
C LEU A 82 4.54 2.16 4.88
N LEU A 83 4.99 1.65 6.03
CA LEU A 83 5.91 0.52 6.07
C LEU A 83 5.25 -0.79 5.61
N LEU A 84 4.03 -1.06 6.06
CA LEU A 84 3.25 -2.23 5.62
C LEU A 84 2.96 -2.18 4.12
N GLN A 85 2.75 -0.99 3.57
CA GLN A 85 2.56 -0.75 2.14
C GLN A 85 3.80 -1.12 1.34
N ILE A 86 4.98 -0.66 1.76
CA ILE A 86 6.24 -1.06 1.12
C ILE A 86 6.42 -2.57 1.19
N ALA A 87 6.22 -3.17 2.36
CA ALA A 87 6.33 -4.62 2.54
C ALA A 87 5.37 -5.38 1.62
N ALA A 88 4.12 -4.92 1.51
CA ALA A 88 3.12 -5.52 0.62
C ALA A 88 3.54 -5.45 -0.86
N TYR A 89 4.00 -4.29 -1.32
CA TYR A 89 4.45 -4.13 -2.71
C TYR A 89 5.74 -4.87 -3.01
N LEU A 90 6.63 -5.00 -2.04
CA LEU A 90 7.82 -5.84 -2.17
C LEU A 90 7.42 -7.32 -2.33
N VAL A 91 6.51 -7.83 -1.49
CA VAL A 91 5.99 -9.20 -1.59
C VAL A 91 5.33 -9.44 -2.96
N LEU A 92 4.58 -8.47 -3.49
CA LEU A 92 4.01 -8.58 -4.83
C LEU A 92 5.08 -8.58 -5.92
N ALA A 93 6.04 -7.67 -5.85
CA ALA A 93 7.12 -7.57 -6.81
C ALA A 93 7.93 -8.86 -6.86
N VAL A 94 8.33 -9.40 -5.70
CA VAL A 94 9.01 -10.71 -5.60
C VAL A 94 8.14 -11.84 -6.15
N GLY A 95 6.84 -11.83 -5.82
CA GLY A 95 5.91 -12.85 -6.31
C GLY A 95 5.79 -12.87 -7.83
N TYR A 96 5.69 -11.70 -8.47
CA TYR A 96 5.55 -11.58 -9.92
C TYR A 96 6.88 -11.75 -10.68
N THR A 97 7.95 -11.11 -10.22
CA THR A 97 9.29 -11.28 -10.81
C THR A 97 9.78 -12.74 -10.72
N GLY A 98 9.51 -13.42 -9.60
CA GLY A 98 9.89 -14.83 -9.41
C GLY A 98 9.19 -15.79 -10.40
N ILE A 99 8.01 -15.43 -10.90
CA ILE A 99 7.29 -16.19 -11.94
C ILE A 99 7.85 -15.89 -13.32
N THR A 100 8.22 -14.63 -13.59
CA THR A 100 8.76 -14.19 -14.88
C THR A 100 10.22 -14.62 -15.11
N TYR A 101 11.03 -14.73 -14.05
CA TYR A 101 12.49 -14.89 -14.13
C TYR A 101 13.06 -16.04 -13.27
N SER A 102 12.33 -17.15 -13.15
CA SER A 102 12.59 -18.26 -12.20
C SER A 102 13.94 -18.99 -12.29
N SER A 103 14.93 -18.49 -13.03
CA SER A 103 16.30 -19.04 -13.09
C SER A 103 17.40 -18.08 -12.60
N SER A 104 17.14 -16.77 -12.41
CA SER A 104 18.20 -15.79 -12.10
C SER A 104 17.98 -14.95 -10.83
N VAL A 105 16.73 -14.71 -10.41
CA VAL A 105 16.41 -13.69 -9.39
C VAL A 105 16.62 -14.16 -7.94
N GLY A 106 16.58 -15.48 -7.69
CA GLY A 106 16.75 -16.05 -6.34
C GLY A 106 18.12 -15.77 -5.71
N ALA A 107 19.16 -15.54 -6.53
CA ALA A 107 20.52 -15.27 -6.05
C ALA A 107 20.77 -13.78 -5.75
N GLU A 108 20.07 -12.87 -6.43
CA GLU A 108 20.27 -11.41 -6.29
C GLU A 108 19.45 -10.81 -5.14
N LEU A 109 18.29 -11.38 -4.79
CA LEU A 109 17.50 -10.93 -3.63
C LEU A 109 18.16 -11.31 -2.29
N ALA A 110 18.88 -12.44 -2.24
CA ALA A 110 19.63 -12.86 -1.06
C ALA A 110 20.81 -11.92 -0.75
N SER A 111 21.35 -11.24 -1.78
CA SER A 111 22.47 -10.30 -1.61
C SER A 111 22.02 -8.88 -1.18
N LEU A 112 20.72 -8.57 -1.25
CA LEU A 112 20.14 -7.30 -0.76
C LEU A 112 19.63 -7.36 0.68
N ALA A 113 19.51 -8.56 1.27
CA ALA A 113 19.18 -8.76 2.68
C ALA A 113 20.09 -7.98 3.67
N PRO A 114 21.42 -7.84 3.43
CA PRO A 114 22.30 -7.05 4.29
C PRO A 114 22.03 -5.53 4.20
N ALA A 115 21.52 -5.03 3.06
CA ALA A 115 21.26 -3.60 2.87
C ALA A 115 19.98 -3.12 3.58
N LEU A 116 18.97 -3.99 3.67
CA LEU A 116 17.73 -3.72 4.42
C LEU A 116 17.95 -3.74 5.94
N ALA A 117 18.97 -4.45 6.43
CA ALA A 117 19.34 -4.48 7.84
C ALA A 117 19.97 -3.16 8.34
N TRP A 118 20.47 -2.30 7.44
CA TRP A 118 21.09 -1.01 7.79
C TRP A 118 20.10 0.15 7.97
N ILE A 119 18.84 0.00 7.52
CA ILE A 119 17.82 1.07 7.59
C ILE A 119 17.12 1.07 8.97
N GLY A 120 17.24 -0.01 9.74
CA GLY A 120 16.84 -0.05 11.14
C GLY A 120 18.05 0.16 12.05
N VAL A 121 17.93 1.07 13.02
CA VAL A 121 18.85 1.24 14.16
C VAL A 121 20.04 2.18 13.91
N ARG A 122 19.77 3.50 13.91
CA ARG A 122 20.59 4.45 14.69
C ARG A 122 19.68 5.41 15.44
N GLY A 123 19.74 5.32 16.77
CA GLY A 123 18.87 5.96 17.75
C GLY A 123 19.04 7.48 17.86
N GLY A 124 18.06 8.07 18.56
CA GLY A 124 17.95 9.51 18.77
C GLY A 124 18.72 10.03 19.99
N THR A 125 18.44 11.30 20.32
CA THR A 125 18.43 12.00 21.63
C THR A 125 18.45 13.54 21.37
N PRO A 126 18.18 14.44 22.35
CA PRO A 126 16.88 14.72 22.94
C PRO A 126 16.50 16.24 22.95
N LEU A 127 15.21 16.52 23.21
CA LEU A 127 14.62 17.73 23.85
C LEU A 127 15.26 19.14 23.64
N ALA A 128 14.53 20.05 22.97
CA ALA A 128 14.49 21.48 23.30
C ALA A 128 13.25 22.23 22.73
N LEU A 129 12.35 22.61 23.66
CA LEU A 129 11.64 23.91 23.79
C LEU A 129 10.66 24.49 22.70
N VAL A 130 9.36 24.40 23.06
CA VAL A 130 8.21 25.37 22.89
C VAL A 130 7.59 25.62 21.48
N PRO A 131 6.43 26.31 21.31
CA PRO A 131 5.07 25.75 21.16
C PRO A 131 4.38 26.10 19.80
N ILE A 132 4.12 25.12 18.94
CA ILE A 132 3.20 25.19 17.76
C ILE A 132 2.58 23.79 17.53
N THR A 133 2.20 23.14 18.63
CA THR A 133 2.19 21.67 18.75
C THR A 133 0.96 20.96 18.18
N ILE A 134 -0.03 21.67 17.64
CA ILE A 134 -1.25 21.05 17.09
C ILE A 134 -1.22 21.01 15.55
N ARG A 135 -0.43 21.86 14.89
CA ARG A 135 -0.34 21.89 13.42
C ARG A 135 0.65 20.86 12.84
N ARG A 136 1.65 20.44 13.62
CA ARG A 136 2.68 19.47 13.21
C ARG A 136 2.36 18.02 13.55
N ALA A 137 1.37 17.73 14.39
CA ALA A 137 0.92 16.36 14.67
C ALA A 137 0.22 15.70 13.47
N PHE A 138 -0.13 16.48 12.44
CA PHE A 138 -0.81 16.02 11.22
C PHE A 138 0.10 15.91 10.00
N LEU A 139 1.36 16.36 10.11
CA LEU A 139 2.31 16.30 9.01
C LEU A 139 3.28 15.17 9.32
N MET A 140 3.05 14.01 8.70
CA MET A 140 4.15 13.11 8.36
C MET A 140 5.31 13.96 7.86
N ASP A 141 6.53 13.64 8.30
CA ASP A 141 7.73 14.21 7.69
C ASP A 141 7.57 14.10 6.16
N PRO A 142 7.43 15.23 5.44
CA PRO A 142 7.16 15.20 4.00
C PRO A 142 8.21 14.39 3.25
N THR A 143 9.45 14.41 3.73
CA THR A 143 10.56 13.67 3.13
C THR A 143 10.40 12.16 3.28
N PHE A 144 9.92 11.69 4.44
CA PHE A 144 9.62 10.28 4.65
C PHE A 144 8.44 9.84 3.79
N PHE A 145 7.36 10.64 3.76
CA PHE A 145 6.21 10.36 2.91
C PHE A 145 6.64 10.23 1.44
N ASP A 146 7.40 11.20 0.93
CA ASP A 146 7.88 11.21 -0.46
C ASP A 146 8.79 10.04 -0.77
N ALA A 147 9.71 9.70 0.14
CA ALA A 147 10.56 8.52 -0.01
C ALA A 147 9.72 7.24 -0.12
N VAL A 148 8.71 7.07 0.74
CA VAL A 148 7.81 5.92 0.65
C VAL A 148 6.99 5.92 -0.64
N GLN A 149 6.48 7.07 -1.07
CA GLN A 149 5.74 7.17 -2.34
C GLN A 149 6.63 6.78 -3.52
N LEU A 150 7.86 7.30 -3.59
CA LEU A 150 8.82 6.98 -4.65
C LEU A 150 9.17 5.49 -4.66
N ILE A 151 9.45 4.89 -3.50
CA ILE A 151 9.70 3.44 -3.38
C ILE A 151 8.48 2.66 -3.87
N SER A 152 7.27 3.05 -3.45
CA SER A 152 6.03 2.40 -3.87
C SER A 152 5.80 2.50 -5.37
N ILE A 153 6.10 3.65 -5.98
CA ILE A 153 6.02 3.87 -7.43
C ILE A 153 7.00 2.95 -8.15
N ILE A 154 8.24 2.85 -7.68
CA ILE A 154 9.25 1.98 -8.30
C ILE A 154 8.78 0.51 -8.25
N LEU A 155 8.35 0.04 -7.07
CA LEU A 155 7.89 -1.34 -6.91
C LEU A 155 6.65 -1.64 -7.78
N LEU A 156 5.68 -0.74 -7.82
CA LEU A 156 4.49 -0.90 -8.66
C LEU A 156 4.81 -0.78 -10.15
N ALA A 157 5.75 0.08 -10.54
CA ALA A 157 6.19 0.17 -11.93
C ALA A 157 6.85 -1.13 -12.39
N LEU A 158 7.64 -1.79 -11.53
CA LEU A 158 8.18 -3.13 -11.80
C LEU A 158 7.06 -4.16 -11.99
N ILE A 159 6.07 -4.19 -11.07
CA ILE A 159 4.92 -5.10 -11.17
C ILE A 159 4.13 -4.85 -12.47
N VAL A 160 3.90 -3.58 -12.83
CA VAL A 160 3.20 -3.20 -14.06
C VAL A 160 4.00 -3.60 -15.30
N PHE A 161 5.32 -3.42 -15.29
CA PHE A 161 6.20 -3.82 -16.37
C PHE A 161 6.14 -5.34 -16.61
N ASP A 162 6.30 -6.14 -15.56
CA ASP A 162 6.17 -7.60 -15.62
C ASP A 162 4.79 -8.03 -16.11
N ALA A 163 3.73 -7.39 -15.61
CA ALA A 163 2.35 -7.64 -16.02
C ALA A 163 2.09 -7.33 -17.50
N VAL A 164 2.69 -6.26 -18.04
CA VAL A 164 2.62 -5.94 -19.48
C VAL A 164 3.33 -7.02 -20.30
N GLN A 165 4.51 -7.46 -19.86
CA GLN A 165 5.26 -8.52 -20.55
C GLN A 165 4.50 -9.85 -20.54
N LEU A 166 3.89 -10.24 -19.41
CA LEU A 166 3.07 -11.46 -19.36
C LEU A 166 1.81 -11.34 -20.24
N ARG A 167 1.23 -10.14 -20.36
CA ARG A 167 0.05 -9.90 -21.20
C ARG A 167 0.35 -10.00 -22.69
N SER A 168 1.52 -9.55 -23.15
CA SER A 168 1.90 -9.67 -24.57
C SER A 168 1.99 -11.13 -25.03
N HIS A 169 2.21 -12.07 -24.09
CA HIS A 169 2.17 -13.52 -24.30
C HIS A 169 0.79 -14.15 -24.04
N ALA A 170 -0.28 -13.35 -23.95
CA ALA A 170 -1.68 -13.76 -23.75
C ALA A 170 -2.00 -14.56 -22.48
N SER A 171 -1.08 -14.62 -21.50
CA SER A 171 -1.27 -15.37 -20.24
C SER A 171 -1.81 -14.52 -19.09
N PHE A 172 -1.91 -13.19 -19.26
CA PHE A 172 -2.24 -12.27 -18.18
C PHE A 172 -3.52 -11.44 -18.40
N SER A 173 -4.35 -11.36 -17.37
CA SER A 173 -5.62 -10.65 -17.42
C SER A 173 -5.43 -9.13 -17.44
N GLY A 174 -6.08 -8.47 -18.40
CA GLY A 174 -6.08 -7.00 -18.49
C GLY A 174 -6.67 -6.30 -17.25
N LEU A 175 -7.53 -6.97 -16.48
CA LEU A 175 -8.09 -6.43 -15.23
C LEU A 175 -7.03 -6.31 -14.13
N VAL A 176 -6.11 -7.29 -14.05
CA VAL A 176 -5.04 -7.29 -13.06
C VAL A 176 -4.01 -6.20 -13.41
N LEU A 177 -3.66 -6.08 -14.69
CA LEU A 177 -2.82 -4.98 -15.17
C LEU A 177 -3.46 -3.62 -14.86
N GLY A 178 -4.73 -3.44 -15.22
CA GLY A 178 -5.46 -2.20 -14.95
C GLY A 178 -5.48 -1.84 -13.47
N ALA A 179 -5.57 -2.84 -12.59
CA ALA A 179 -5.57 -2.60 -11.16
C ALA A 179 -4.22 -2.11 -10.62
N PHE A 180 -3.11 -2.74 -11.04
CA PHE A 180 -1.76 -2.30 -10.68
C PHE A 180 -1.45 -0.93 -11.29
N SER A 181 -1.89 -0.66 -12.52
CA SER A 181 -1.77 0.68 -13.12
C SER A 181 -2.56 1.74 -12.35
N LEU A 182 -3.79 1.45 -11.90
CA LEU A 182 -4.57 2.37 -11.08
C LEU A 182 -3.91 2.64 -9.72
N MET A 183 -3.38 1.61 -9.06
CA MET A 183 -2.61 1.78 -7.83
C MET A 183 -1.38 2.66 -8.05
N LEU A 184 -0.61 2.41 -9.12
CA LEU A 184 0.56 3.19 -9.51
C LEU A 184 0.20 4.67 -9.74
N MET A 185 -0.84 4.92 -10.55
CA MET A 185 -1.35 6.28 -10.79
C MET A 185 -1.78 6.96 -9.49
N GLY A 186 -2.35 6.20 -8.56
CA GLY A 186 -2.70 6.70 -7.23
C GLY A 186 -1.49 7.22 -6.45
N HIS A 187 -0.37 6.49 -6.45
CA HIS A 187 0.87 6.94 -5.82
C HIS A 187 1.51 8.13 -6.51
N VAL A 188 1.50 8.15 -7.85
CA VAL A 188 1.98 9.31 -8.63
C VAL A 188 1.16 10.56 -8.30
N ALA A 189 -0.16 10.45 -8.20
CA ALA A 189 -1.01 11.55 -7.78
C ALA A 189 -0.65 12.04 -6.36
N MET A 190 -0.38 11.12 -5.43
CA MET A 190 -0.01 11.47 -4.04
C MET A 190 1.30 12.26 -3.92
N LEU A 191 2.22 12.21 -4.89
CA LEU A 191 3.46 13.02 -4.85
C LEU A 191 3.20 14.54 -4.88
N ALA A 192 2.03 14.98 -5.33
CA ALA A 192 1.66 16.40 -5.31
C ALA A 192 1.14 16.86 -3.93
N TYR A 193 0.83 15.94 -3.01
CA TYR A 193 0.29 16.27 -1.69
C TYR A 193 1.21 17.16 -0.83
N PRO A 194 2.52 16.89 -0.68
CA PRO A 194 3.42 17.72 0.12
C PRO A 194 3.54 19.16 -0.37
N MET A 195 3.25 19.42 -1.64
CA MET A 195 3.25 20.76 -2.25
C MET A 195 2.02 21.60 -1.85
N GLY A 196 1.17 21.09 -0.95
CA GLY A 196 -0.02 21.76 -0.43
C GLY A 196 -1.31 21.41 -1.17
N PHE A 197 -1.26 20.53 -2.18
CA PHE A 197 -2.43 20.11 -2.95
C PHE A 197 -3.16 18.94 -2.29
N LEU A 198 -3.88 19.21 -1.19
CA LEU A 198 -4.64 18.22 -0.40
C LEU A 198 -5.57 17.32 -1.24
N ASN A 199 -6.15 17.86 -2.31
CA ASN A 199 -7.05 17.11 -3.20
C ASN A 199 -6.36 15.95 -3.90
N TYR A 200 -5.05 16.03 -4.14
CA TYR A 200 -4.28 14.99 -4.82
C TYR A 200 -4.07 13.76 -3.93
N TYR A 201 -4.04 13.95 -2.61
CA TYR A 201 -4.06 12.82 -1.68
C TYR A 201 -5.37 12.05 -1.80
N LEU A 202 -6.50 12.76 -1.80
CA LEU A 202 -7.83 12.16 -1.96
C LEU A 202 -7.97 11.45 -3.31
N VAL A 203 -7.58 12.11 -4.40
CA VAL A 203 -7.57 11.51 -5.75
C VAL A 203 -6.70 10.26 -5.77
N GLY A 204 -5.50 10.32 -5.19
CA GLY A 204 -4.62 9.18 -5.08
C GLY A 204 -5.26 8.02 -4.32
N SER A 205 -5.89 8.28 -3.17
CA SER A 205 -6.57 7.26 -2.37
C SER A 205 -7.75 6.64 -3.13
N VAL A 206 -8.52 7.43 -3.87
CA VAL A 206 -9.61 6.93 -4.72
C VAL A 206 -9.08 6.03 -5.83
N LEU A 207 -8.00 6.42 -6.51
CA LEU A 207 -7.39 5.58 -7.56
C LEU A 207 -6.88 4.25 -7.01
N ARG A 208 -6.26 4.26 -5.82
CA ARG A 208 -5.83 3.04 -5.13
C ARG A 208 -7.01 2.14 -4.75
N PHE A 209 -8.07 2.73 -4.20
CA PHE A 209 -9.31 2.03 -3.90
C PHE A 209 -9.89 1.34 -5.14
N LEU A 210 -9.97 2.06 -6.26
CA LEU A 210 -10.45 1.50 -7.54
C LEU A 210 -9.56 0.36 -8.03
N GLY A 211 -8.25 0.46 -7.84
CA GLY A 211 -7.31 -0.63 -8.11
C GLY A 211 -7.61 -1.88 -7.27
N PHE A 212 -7.83 -1.74 -5.96
CA PHE A 212 -8.21 -2.85 -5.09
C PHE A 212 -9.55 -3.47 -5.50
N ALA A 213 -10.54 -2.64 -5.80
CA ALA A 213 -11.86 -3.09 -6.24
C ALA A 213 -11.79 -3.86 -7.57
N LEU A 214 -10.98 -3.39 -8.52
CA LEU A 214 -10.79 -4.06 -9.80
C LEU A 214 -10.14 -5.43 -9.65
N LEU A 215 -9.16 -5.57 -8.74
CA LEU A 215 -8.59 -6.88 -8.38
C LEU A 215 -9.61 -7.80 -7.73
N LEU A 216 -10.45 -7.29 -6.84
CA LEU A 216 -11.51 -8.07 -6.23
C LEU A 216 -12.49 -8.59 -7.29
N ILE A 217 -12.92 -7.72 -8.21
CA ILE A 217 -13.81 -8.09 -9.32
C ILE A 217 -13.16 -9.19 -10.17
N PHE A 218 -11.88 -9.05 -10.50
CA PHE A 218 -11.14 -10.07 -11.25
C PHE A 218 -11.14 -11.42 -10.51
N LEU A 219 -10.79 -11.43 -9.23
CA LEU A 219 -10.74 -12.65 -8.42
C LEU A 219 -12.14 -13.27 -8.27
N LEU A 220 -13.19 -12.48 -8.09
CA LEU A 220 -14.56 -13.01 -8.02
C LEU A 220 -15.01 -13.58 -9.36
N ARG A 221 -14.70 -12.92 -10.48
CA ARG A 221 -15.04 -13.42 -11.83
C ARG A 221 -14.30 -14.71 -12.17
N GLY A 222 -13.06 -14.86 -11.72
CA GLY A 222 -12.28 -16.10 -11.89
C GLY A 222 -12.97 -17.35 -11.32
N ARG A 223 -13.95 -17.20 -10.43
CA ARG A 223 -14.73 -18.33 -9.85
C ARG A 223 -15.64 -18.99 -10.88
N HIS A 224 -15.93 -18.31 -11.98
CA HIS A 224 -16.86 -18.76 -13.01
C HIS A 224 -16.18 -19.40 -14.23
N VAL A 225 -14.83 -19.48 -14.25
CA VAL A 225 -14.05 -20.06 -15.35
C VAL A 225 -13.38 -21.37 -14.92
N ALA A 226 -13.71 -21.89 -13.74
CA ALA A 226 -13.33 -23.23 -13.27
C ALA A 226 -14.46 -24.22 -13.52
#